data_AF-A0A496X444-F1
#
_entry.id   AF-A0A496X444-F1
#
_cell.length_a   1.000
_cell.length_b   1.000
_cell.length_c   1.000
_cell.angle_alpha   90.00
_cell.angle_beta   90.00
_cell.angle_gamma   90.00
#
_symmetry.space_group_name_H-M   'P 1'
#
loop_
_entity.id
_entity.type
_entity.pdbx_description
1 polymer ?
#
loop_
_entity_poly.entity_id
_entity_poly.type
_entity_poly.pdbx_seq_one_letter_code
_entity_poly.pdbx_strand_id
1 'polypeptide(L)' 'MEFKDYYQLLGVDRGATQDELKRAYRKLARKYHPDVSSVDDAEQKFKEV' A
#
# COMPACT_ATOMS: atom_id res chain seq x y z
N MET A 1 -14.22 -11.50 12.87
CA MET A 1 -13.85 -10.36 12.02
C MET A 1 -12.35 -10.40 11.82
N GLU A 2 -11.88 -10.74 10.63
CA GLU A 2 -10.49 -10.44 10.26
C GLU A 2 -10.38 -8.92 10.11
N PHE A 3 -9.73 -8.27 11.08
CA PHE A 3 -9.37 -6.88 10.93
C PHE A 3 -8.13 -6.82 10.04
N LYS A 4 -8.32 -6.36 8.79
CA LYS A 4 -7.20 -5.99 7.94
C LYS A 4 -6.48 -4.80 8.60
N ASP A 5 -5.25 -5.02 9.05
CA ASP A 5 -4.42 -3.96 9.61
C ASP A 5 -3.87 -3.11 8.45
N TYR A 6 -4.64 -2.08 8.06
CA TYR A 6 -4.27 -1.17 6.99
C TYR A 6 -2.95 -0.42 7.25
N TYR A 7 -2.58 -0.24 8.53
CA TYR A 7 -1.29 0.37 8.88
C TYR A 7 -0.13 -0.58 8.58
N GLN A 8 -0.26 -1.86 8.93
CA GLN A 8 0.71 -2.88 8.52
C GLN A 8 0.78 -3.04 7.00
N LEU A 9 -0.36 -2.99 6.31
CA LEU A 9 -0.43 -3.10 4.86
C LEU A 9 0.29 -1.94 4.15
N LEU A 10 0.06 -0.72 4.64
CA LEU A 10 0.77 0.47 4.18
C LEU A 10 2.23 0.53 4.69
N GLY A 11 2.61 -0.35 5.62
CA GLY A 11 3.94 -0.39 6.23
C GLY A 11 4.25 0.85 7.08
N VAL A 12 3.21 1.44 7.70
CA VAL A 12 3.31 2.64 8.54
C VAL A 12 2.92 2.32 9.98
N ASP A 13 3.37 3.14 10.91
CA ASP A 13 2.96 3.04 12.31
C ASP A 13 1.47 3.41 12.48
N ARG A 14 0.82 2.89 13.53
CA ARG A 14 -0.56 3.26 13.87
C ARG A 14 -0.67 4.74 14.26
N GLY A 15 0.42 5.36 14.71
CA GLY A 15 0.54 6.79 14.96
C GLY A 15 0.88 7.63 13.71
N ALA A 16 0.96 7.03 12.52
CA ALA A 16 1.37 7.73 11.32
C ALA A 16 0.44 8.89 10.98
N THR A 17 1.06 10.01 10.63
CA THR A 17 0.38 11.21 10.19
C THR A 17 -0.25 11.01 8.80
N GLN A 18 -1.22 11.85 8.45
CA GLN A 18 -1.85 11.79 7.12
C GLN A 18 -0.83 11.95 5.98
N ASP A 19 0.25 12.71 6.20
CA ASP A 19 1.30 12.89 5.22
C ASP A 19 2.14 11.62 5.03
N GLU A 20 2.43 10.90 6.10
CA GLU A 20 3.11 9.60 6.05
C GLU A 20 2.25 8.55 5.36
N LEU A 21 0.95 8.50 5.69
CA LEU A 21 -0.03 7.64 5.00
C LEU A 21 -0.05 7.92 3.49
N LYS A 22 -0.15 9.20 3.08
CA LYS A 22 -0.13 9.58 1.66
C LYS A 22 1.20 9.24 0.97
N ARG A 23 2.34 9.36 1.67
CA ARG A 23 3.65 8.99 1.11
C ARG A 23 3.76 7.48 0.94
N ALA A 24 3.36 6.71 1.94
CA ALA A 24 3.37 5.24 1.91
C ALA A 24 2.47 4.70 0.81
N TYR A 25 1.23 5.20 0.72
CA TYR A 25 0.30 4.88 -0.36
C TYR A 25 0.92 5.16 -1.73
N ARG A 26 1.43 6.36 -1.98
CA ARG A 26 2.05 6.71 -3.29
C ARG A 26 3.25 5.83 -3.64
N LYS A 27 4.03 5.41 -2.63
CA LYS A 27 5.19 4.53 -2.81
C LYS A 27 4.75 3.12 -3.19
N LEU A 28 3.75 2.57 -2.50
CA LEU A 28 3.19 1.25 -2.78
C LEU A 28 2.42 1.23 -4.10
N ALA A 29 1.62 2.26 -4.35
CA ALA A 29 0.92 2.46 -5.61
C ALA A 29 1.88 2.45 -6.79
N ARG A 30 2.99 3.22 -6.76
CA ARG A 30 4.02 3.17 -7.82
C ARG A 30 4.72 1.81 -7.92
N LYS A 31 4.91 1.11 -6.80
CA LYS A 31 5.58 -0.19 -6.77
C LYS A 31 4.73 -1.29 -7.41
N TYR A 32 3.40 -1.20 -7.29
CA TYR A 32 2.46 -2.19 -7.81
C TYR A 32 1.62 -1.66 -8.98
N HIS A 33 1.92 -0.47 -9.49
CA HIS A 33 1.15 0.12 -10.59
C HIS A 33 1.32 -0.76 -11.84
N PRO A 34 0.23 -1.14 -12.54
CA PRO A 34 0.28 -2.06 -13.66
C PRO A 34 1.21 -1.59 -14.80
N ASP A 35 1.30 -0.27 -15.00
CA ASP A 35 2.15 0.29 -16.07
C ASP A 35 3.66 0.27 -15.79
N VAL A 36 4.11 0.10 -14.53
CA VAL A 36 5.54 0.16 -14.16
C VAL A 36 6.03 -1.06 -13.37
N SER A 37 5.12 -1.88 -12.84
CA SER A 37 5.43 -3.06 -12.04
C SER A 37 5.49 -4.30 -12.93
N SER A 38 6.64 -4.96 -12.98
CA SER A 38 6.81 -6.28 -13.63
C SER A 38 6.52 -7.45 -12.67
N VAL A 39 5.87 -7.18 -11.54
CA VAL A 39 5.62 -8.17 -10.49
C VAL A 39 4.32 -8.90 -10.79
N ASP A 40 4.36 -10.23 -10.84
CA ASP A 40 3.15 -11.06 -10.86
C ASP A 40 2.33 -10.75 -9.58
N ASP A 41 1.01 -10.62 -9.72
CA ASP A 41 0.06 -10.15 -8.68
C ASP A 41 0.13 -8.66 -8.29
N ALA A 42 0.76 -7.81 -9.11
CA ALA A 42 0.73 -6.36 -8.91
C ALA A 42 -0.69 -5.79 -8.81
N GLU A 43 -1.64 -6.28 -9.63
CA GLU A 43 -3.04 -5.82 -9.61
C GLU A 43 -3.75 -6.17 -8.28
N GLN A 44 -3.53 -7.37 -7.74
CA GLN A 44 -4.09 -7.76 -6.44
C GLN A 44 -3.51 -6.89 -5.32
N LYS A 45 -2.19 -6.73 -5.29
CA LYS A 45 -1.52 -5.88 -4.28
C LYS A 45 -1.90 -4.42 -4.40
N PHE A 46 -2.17 -3.93 -5.61
CA PHE A 46 -2.67 -2.58 -5.83
C PHE A 46 -4.11 -2.40 -5.33
N LYS A 47 -4.98 -3.42 -5.46
CA LYS A 47 -6.35 -3.37 -4.90
C LYS A 47 -6.38 -3.43 -3.37
N GLU A 48 -5.35 -3.97 -2.75
CA GLU A 48 -5.25 -4.02 -1.30
C GLU A 48 -4.74 -2.69 -0.69
N VAL A 49 -3.87 -1.97 -1.41
CA VAL A 49 -3.25 -0.70 -1.00
C VAL A 49 -4.17 0.50 -1.18
#